data_AF-A0A7Y5LIA4-F1
#
_entry.id   AF-A0A7Y5LIA4-F1
#
_cell.length_a   1.000
_cell.length_b   1.000
_cell.length_c   1.000
_cell.angle_alpha   90.00
_cell.angle_beta   90.00
_cell.angle_gamma   90.00
#
_symmetry.space_group_name_H-M   'P 1'
#
loop_
_entity.id
_entity.type
_entity.pdbx_description
1 polymer ?
#
loop_
_entity_poly.entity_id
_entity_poly.type
_entity_poly.pdbx_seq_one_letter_code
_entity_poly.pdbx_strand_id
1 'polypeptide(L)'
;MKTFGLACFALLATTAMPAQQETARLRVDLVSAQGPMEIERYGLGIGGFSPALAWDDRVHEIRALRPKLMRVFLQEYYRLMPAPGKYDFTLLDRQFDHIHSTGAEPFPCITFKPAALFPRIDNDLVEPTSWAGWEELVFRVVRRYKERGPRIRYWEITNEGDIRSGGGTPYHFTPESYVRFYKHTADAILRADPRARV
;
A
#
# COMPACT_ATOMS: atom_id res chain seq x y z
N MET A 1 77.55 14.84 6.82
CA MET A 1 76.64 15.77 6.13
C MET A 1 75.31 15.08 5.90
N LYS A 2 74.28 15.46 6.65
CA LYS A 2 72.85 15.58 6.26
C LYS A 2 72.02 15.76 7.54
N THR A 3 71.77 17.03 7.84
CA THR A 3 70.73 17.57 8.72
C THR A 3 69.34 17.37 8.13
N PHE A 4 68.30 17.72 8.92
CA PHE A 4 66.84 17.79 8.68
C PHE A 4 66.05 16.69 9.40
N GLY A 5 65.03 16.98 10.20
CA GLY A 5 64.43 18.25 10.60
C GLY A 5 63.36 17.97 11.67
N LEU A 6 63.27 18.83 12.68
CA LEU A 6 62.28 18.75 13.74
C LEU A 6 60.95 19.28 13.19
N ALA A 7 59.94 18.43 13.00
CA ALA A 7 58.60 18.86 12.61
C ALA A 7 57.82 19.27 13.87
N CYS A 8 57.57 20.57 14.02
CA CYS A 8 56.64 21.11 15.01
C CYS A 8 55.21 20.69 14.66
N PHE A 9 54.59 19.89 15.53
CA PHE A 9 53.13 19.67 15.51
C PHE A 9 52.45 20.89 16.13
N ALA A 10 51.80 21.71 15.30
CA ALA A 10 50.87 22.73 15.78
C ALA A 10 49.54 22.04 16.13
N LEU A 11 49.19 21.98 17.42
CA LEU A 11 47.85 21.59 17.85
C LEU A 11 46.85 22.68 17.46
N LEU A 12 45.99 22.38 16.49
CA LEU A 12 44.76 23.13 16.23
C LEU A 12 43.77 22.82 17.35
N ALA A 13 43.66 23.70 18.35
CA ALA A 13 42.57 23.67 19.30
C ALA A 13 41.28 24.10 18.59
N THR A 14 40.43 23.14 18.24
CA THR A 14 39.07 23.40 17.80
C THR A 14 38.24 23.82 19.00
N THR A 15 37.94 25.12 19.11
CA THR A 15 36.97 25.61 20.10
C THR A 15 35.58 25.16 19.65
N ALA A 16 35.08 24.08 20.25
CA ALA A 16 33.68 23.70 20.12
C ALA A 16 32.82 24.84 20.68
N MET A 17 32.04 25.51 19.83
CA MET A 17 31.04 26.45 20.31
C MET A 17 30.00 25.67 21.12
N PRO A 18 29.63 26.14 22.33
CA PRO A 18 28.61 25.47 23.12
C PRO A 18 27.27 25.52 22.36
N ALA A 19 26.61 24.37 22.26
CA ALA A 19 25.27 24.29 21.68
C ALA A 19 24.33 25.22 22.46
N GLN A 20 23.72 26.18 21.76
CA GLN A 20 22.76 27.09 22.36
C GLN A 20 21.49 26.31 22.68
N GLN A 21 21.22 26.13 23.96
CA GLN A 21 20.07 25.39 24.44
C GLN A 21 18.81 26.25 24.30
N GLU A 22 18.19 26.23 23.12
CA GLU A 22 16.92 26.92 22.91
C GLU A 22 15.82 26.27 23.75
N THR A 23 15.20 27.06 24.62
CA THR A 23 14.11 26.59 25.47
C THR A 23 12.78 27.07 24.91
N ALA A 24 11.89 26.14 24.56
CA ALA A 24 10.52 26.46 24.19
C ALA A 24 9.60 26.40 25.43
N ARG A 25 8.77 27.43 25.65
CA ARG A 25 7.69 27.36 26.64
C ARG A 25 6.40 26.92 25.96
N LEU A 26 5.84 25.81 26.42
CA LEU A 26 4.54 25.28 26.00
C LEU A 26 3.50 25.58 27.08
N ARG A 27 2.37 26.17 26.67
CA ARG A 27 1.19 26.34 27.52
C ARG A 27 0.04 25.55 26.91
N VAL A 28 -0.58 24.69 27.70
CA VAL A 28 -1.75 23.90 27.30
C VAL A 28 -2.93 24.35 28.16
N ASP A 29 -4.02 24.74 27.51
CA ASP A 29 -5.31 24.99 28.16
C ASP A 29 -6.16 23.71 28.06
N LEU A 30 -6.48 23.11 29.22
CA LEU A 30 -7.29 21.89 29.32
C LEU A 30 -8.76 22.20 29.64
N VAL A 31 -9.12 23.47 29.81
CA VAL A 31 -10.47 23.92 30.16
C VAL A 31 -11.23 24.34 28.91
N SER A 32 -10.56 25.01 27.97
CA SER A 32 -11.19 25.54 26.76
C SER A 32 -11.09 24.57 25.57
N ALA A 33 -12.17 23.86 25.26
CA ALA A 33 -12.24 22.99 24.08
C ALA A 33 -12.19 23.82 22.78
N GLN A 34 -11.20 23.55 21.92
CA GLN A 34 -10.99 24.26 20.65
C GLN A 34 -11.66 23.57 19.43
N GLY A 35 -12.39 22.48 19.66
CA GLY A 35 -13.00 21.64 18.62
C GLY A 35 -12.47 20.20 18.62
N PRO A 36 -13.01 19.34 17.74
CA PRO A 36 -12.57 17.95 17.64
C PRO A 36 -11.16 17.88 17.04
N MET A 37 -10.27 17.11 17.68
CA MET A 37 -8.91 16.90 17.18
C MET A 37 -8.85 16.01 15.93
N GLU A 38 -9.89 15.20 15.70
CA GLU A 38 -9.98 14.28 14.55
C GLU A 38 -8.74 13.38 14.40
N ILE A 39 -8.05 13.07 15.50
CA ILE A 39 -6.79 12.31 15.52
C ILE A 39 -6.93 10.90 14.92
N GLU A 40 -8.16 10.39 14.88
CA GLU A 40 -8.54 9.09 14.30
C GLU A 40 -8.62 9.14 12.75
N ARG A 41 -8.39 10.29 12.10
CA ARG A 41 -8.42 10.42 10.62
C ARG A 41 -7.14 9.92 9.97
N TYR A 42 -6.82 8.67 10.20
CA TYR A 42 -5.71 8.00 9.55
C TYR A 42 -6.09 6.57 9.13
N GLY A 43 -5.22 5.99 8.31
CA GLY A 43 -5.29 4.59 7.93
C GLY A 43 -3.94 3.92 8.11
N LEU A 44 -3.94 2.58 8.10
CA LEU A 44 -2.74 1.77 8.09
C LEU A 44 -2.53 1.17 6.71
N GLY A 45 -1.28 0.90 6.34
CA GLY A 45 -0.93 0.27 5.07
C GLY A 45 -0.25 -1.08 5.30
N ILE A 46 -0.68 -2.09 4.55
CA ILE A 46 -0.05 -3.40 4.48
C ILE A 46 0.33 -3.62 3.02
N GLY A 47 1.64 -3.64 2.76
CA GLY A 47 2.21 -3.83 1.43
C GLY A 47 3.41 -4.77 1.45
N GLY A 48 4.06 -4.91 0.29
CA GLY A 48 5.23 -5.76 0.10
C GLY A 48 4.92 -7.24 -0.18
N PHE A 49 5.99 -8.03 -0.29
CA PHE A 49 5.97 -9.43 -0.71
C PHE A 49 5.84 -10.42 0.47
N SER A 50 5.02 -10.11 1.47
CA SER A 50 4.79 -11.04 2.58
C SER A 50 3.64 -12.00 2.26
N PRO A 51 3.88 -13.31 2.16
CA PRO A 51 2.83 -14.30 1.94
C PRO A 51 2.04 -14.62 3.21
N ALA A 52 2.54 -14.24 4.38
CA ALA A 52 1.77 -14.35 5.61
C ALA A 52 0.69 -13.27 5.60
N LEU A 53 -0.55 -13.63 5.96
CA LEU A 53 -1.50 -12.68 6.53
C LEU A 53 -0.83 -12.16 7.81
N ALA A 54 0.02 -11.14 7.68
CA ALA A 54 1.20 -10.89 8.53
C ALA A 54 0.91 -10.51 9.99
N TRP A 55 -0.34 -10.64 10.40
CA TRP A 55 -0.89 -10.00 11.58
C TRP A 55 -2.12 -10.73 12.15
N ASP A 56 -2.37 -11.99 11.77
CA ASP A 56 -3.48 -12.79 12.32
C ASP A 56 -3.48 -12.79 13.86
N ASP A 57 -2.30 -12.85 14.46
CA ASP A 57 -2.11 -12.82 15.92
C ASP A 57 -2.01 -11.40 16.50
N ARG A 58 -2.28 -10.35 15.69
CA ARG A 58 -2.12 -8.93 16.06
C ARG A 58 -3.35 -8.07 15.81
N VAL A 59 -4.49 -8.71 15.56
CA VAL A 59 -5.79 -8.05 15.37
C VAL A 59 -6.14 -7.14 16.55
N HIS A 60 -5.81 -7.55 17.78
CA HIS A 60 -6.12 -6.78 18.99
C HIS A 60 -5.33 -5.47 19.07
N GLU A 61 -4.03 -5.52 18.77
CA GLU A 61 -3.16 -4.35 18.74
C GLU A 61 -3.56 -3.40 17.62
N ILE A 62 -3.87 -3.92 16.44
CA ILE A 62 -4.34 -3.08 15.32
C ILE A 62 -5.70 -2.45 15.65
N ARG A 63 -6.61 -3.18 16.28
CA ARG A 63 -7.90 -2.62 16.74
C ARG A 63 -7.69 -1.50 17.77
N ALA A 64 -6.70 -1.62 18.66
CA ALA A 64 -6.41 -0.61 19.68
C ALA A 64 -5.97 0.74 19.07
N LEU A 65 -5.37 0.71 17.87
CA LEU A 65 -5.06 1.90 17.09
C LEU A 65 -6.34 2.60 16.58
N ARG A 66 -7.45 1.88 16.38
CA ARG A 66 -8.72 2.36 15.81
C ARG A 66 -8.59 2.92 14.38
N PRO A 67 -7.87 2.23 13.46
CA PRO A 67 -7.76 2.69 12.09
C PRO A 67 -9.12 2.79 11.42
N LYS A 68 -9.34 3.84 10.61
CA LYS A 68 -10.56 3.97 9.80
C LYS A 68 -10.45 3.20 8.49
N LEU A 69 -9.25 3.17 7.93
CA LEU A 69 -8.94 2.50 6.67
C LEU A 69 -7.72 1.61 6.84
N MET A 70 -7.72 0.47 6.15
CA MET A 70 -6.52 -0.35 5.99
C MET A 70 -6.27 -0.57 4.50
N ARG A 71 -5.23 0.10 3.97
CA ARG A 71 -4.77 -0.07 2.61
C ARG A 71 -4.02 -1.39 2.48
N VAL A 72 -4.40 -2.22 1.51
CA VAL A 72 -3.82 -3.56 1.34
C VAL A 72 -3.49 -3.82 -0.12
N PHE A 73 -2.26 -4.27 -0.38
CA PHE A 73 -1.89 -4.75 -1.71
C PHE A 73 -2.60 -6.07 -2.01
N LEU A 74 -3.33 -6.12 -3.12
CA LEU A 74 -3.71 -7.36 -3.77
C LEU A 74 -2.51 -7.82 -4.61
N GLN A 75 -1.91 -8.95 -4.21
CA GLN A 75 -0.69 -9.53 -4.79
C GLN A 75 -0.93 -10.97 -5.28
N GLU A 76 0.06 -11.56 -5.95
CA GLU A 76 0.01 -12.90 -6.54
C GLU A 76 -0.30 -14.01 -5.51
N TYR A 77 0.09 -13.81 -4.24
CA TYR A 77 -0.12 -14.83 -3.20
C TYR A 77 -1.59 -15.07 -2.86
N TYR A 78 -2.52 -14.15 -3.18
CA TYR A 78 -3.96 -14.42 -3.06
C TYR A 78 -4.49 -15.40 -4.11
N ARG A 79 -3.73 -15.63 -5.19
CA ARG A 79 -4.05 -16.60 -6.26
C ARG A 79 -5.47 -16.45 -6.81
N LEU A 80 -5.94 -15.22 -6.98
CA LEU A 80 -7.32 -14.89 -7.33
C LEU A 80 -7.83 -15.55 -8.62
N MET A 81 -6.92 -15.89 -9.53
CA MET A 81 -7.21 -16.60 -10.78
C MET A 81 -6.12 -17.64 -11.05
N PRO A 82 -6.19 -18.85 -10.45
CA PRO A 82 -5.15 -19.86 -10.57
C PRO A 82 -5.13 -20.54 -11.96
N ALA A 83 -6.22 -20.45 -12.71
CA ALA A 83 -6.34 -20.91 -14.09
C ALA A 83 -7.38 -20.06 -14.84
N PRO A 84 -7.38 -20.03 -16.18
CA PRO A 84 -8.39 -19.33 -16.96
C PRO A 84 -9.82 -19.68 -16.52
N GLY A 85 -10.60 -18.65 -16.16
CA GLY A 85 -12.00 -18.79 -15.72
C GLY A 85 -12.21 -19.43 -14.35
N LYS A 86 -11.15 -19.79 -13.62
CA LYS A 86 -11.24 -20.28 -12.24
C LYS A 86 -10.86 -19.16 -11.28
N TYR A 87 -11.59 -19.03 -10.17
CA TYR A 87 -11.40 -17.98 -9.18
C TYR A 87 -11.27 -18.57 -7.79
N ASP A 88 -10.35 -18.04 -6.99
CA ASP A 88 -10.17 -18.43 -5.58
C ASP A 88 -10.09 -17.17 -4.73
N PHE A 89 -11.05 -16.99 -3.82
CA PHE A 89 -11.13 -15.83 -2.94
C PHE A 89 -10.76 -16.16 -1.49
N THR A 90 -10.38 -17.41 -1.19
CA THR A 90 -10.25 -17.92 0.19
C THR A 90 -9.31 -17.08 1.04
N LEU A 91 -8.13 -16.74 0.51
CA LEU A 91 -7.14 -15.94 1.23
C LEU A 91 -7.54 -14.47 1.34
N LEU A 92 -8.15 -13.92 0.30
CA LEU A 92 -8.55 -12.51 0.28
C LEU A 92 -9.76 -12.25 1.19
N ASP A 93 -10.68 -13.20 1.22
CA ASP A 93 -11.79 -13.23 2.16
C ASP A 93 -11.29 -13.18 3.60
N ARG A 94 -10.34 -14.05 3.96
CA ARG A 94 -9.75 -14.07 5.30
C ARG A 94 -9.05 -12.75 5.64
N GLN A 95 -8.31 -12.17 4.70
CA GLN A 95 -7.68 -10.86 4.88
C GLN A 95 -8.72 -9.76 5.16
N PHE A 96 -9.80 -9.70 4.39
CA PHE A 96 -10.83 -8.67 4.59
C PHE A 96 -11.64 -8.90 5.86
N ASP A 97 -11.95 -10.16 6.20
CA ASP A 97 -12.59 -10.49 7.49
C ASP A 97 -11.71 -10.02 8.67
N HIS A 98 -10.40 -10.23 8.59
CA HIS A 98 -9.48 -9.72 9.62
C HIS A 98 -9.51 -8.18 9.66
N ILE A 99 -9.47 -7.48 8.52
CA ILE A 99 -9.52 -6.00 8.48
C ILE A 99 -10.81 -5.51 9.12
N HIS A 100 -11.95 -6.08 8.76
CA HIS A 100 -13.23 -5.72 9.35
C HIS A 100 -13.27 -6.00 10.85
N SER A 101 -12.63 -7.07 11.31
CA SER A 101 -12.53 -7.36 12.74
C SER A 101 -11.77 -6.26 13.50
N THR A 102 -10.87 -5.49 12.87
CA THR A 102 -10.20 -4.36 13.54
C THR A 102 -11.09 -3.12 13.67
N GLY A 103 -12.26 -3.12 13.01
CA GLY A 103 -13.14 -1.96 12.88
C GLY A 103 -12.80 -1.07 11.68
N ALA A 104 -11.75 -1.40 10.93
CA ALA A 104 -11.38 -0.68 9.72
C ALA A 104 -12.17 -1.14 8.49
N GLU A 105 -12.20 -0.28 7.50
CA GLU A 105 -12.62 -0.62 6.15
C GLU A 105 -11.40 -0.94 5.26
N PRO A 106 -11.44 -2.03 4.49
CA PRO A 106 -10.42 -2.32 3.49
C PRO A 106 -10.34 -1.22 2.44
N PHE A 107 -9.12 -0.88 2.05
CA PHE A 107 -8.81 -0.06 0.88
C PHE A 107 -7.88 -0.87 -0.05
N PRO A 108 -8.44 -1.71 -0.94
CA PRO A 108 -7.63 -2.60 -1.76
C PRO A 108 -6.89 -1.85 -2.86
N CYS A 109 -5.62 -2.17 -3.01
CA CYS A 109 -4.76 -1.73 -4.10
C CYS A 109 -4.57 -2.90 -5.08
N ILE A 110 -5.08 -2.79 -6.30
CA ILE A 110 -4.99 -3.83 -7.34
C ILE A 110 -3.57 -3.80 -7.91
N THR A 111 -2.69 -4.65 -7.38
CA THR A 111 -1.26 -4.66 -7.72
C THR A 111 -0.72 -6.08 -7.94
N PHE A 112 -1.40 -6.88 -8.77
CA PHE A 112 -1.01 -8.28 -9.02
C PHE A 112 -1.12 -8.67 -10.49
N LYS A 113 -0.27 -9.62 -10.88
CA LYS A 113 -0.27 -10.26 -12.20
C LYS A 113 -0.67 -11.73 -12.08
N PRO A 114 -1.95 -12.10 -12.27
CA PRO A 114 -2.32 -13.51 -12.23
C PRO A 114 -1.66 -14.25 -13.40
N ALA A 115 -0.99 -15.38 -13.12
CA ALA A 115 -0.22 -16.13 -14.11
C ALA A 115 -1.05 -16.55 -15.34
N ALA A 116 -2.37 -16.73 -15.17
CA ALA A 116 -3.30 -17.04 -16.26
C ALA A 116 -3.50 -15.89 -17.27
N LEU A 117 -3.12 -14.66 -16.92
CA LEU A 117 -3.17 -13.48 -17.80
C LEU A 117 -1.78 -12.85 -18.03
N PHE A 118 -0.81 -13.17 -17.20
CA PHE A 118 0.58 -12.71 -17.27
C PHE A 118 1.50 -13.93 -17.15
N PRO A 119 1.78 -14.64 -18.26
CA PRO A 119 2.43 -15.95 -18.22
C PRO A 119 3.91 -15.91 -17.86
N ARG A 120 4.50 -14.72 -17.71
CA ARG A 120 5.90 -14.51 -17.34
C ARG A 120 6.00 -13.48 -16.23
N ILE A 121 6.93 -13.72 -15.30
CA ILE A 121 7.33 -12.72 -14.31
C ILE A 121 8.22 -11.71 -15.02
N ASP A 122 7.60 -10.63 -15.44
CA ASP A 122 8.21 -9.56 -16.22
C ASP A 122 7.49 -8.25 -15.88
N ASN A 123 8.20 -7.29 -15.30
CA ASN A 123 7.61 -6.01 -14.90
C ASN A 123 7.26 -5.14 -16.11
N ASP A 124 7.96 -5.27 -17.23
CA ASP A 124 7.68 -4.54 -18.46
C ASP A 124 6.49 -5.14 -19.24
N LEU A 125 6.06 -6.38 -18.91
CA LEU A 125 4.80 -6.96 -19.38
C LEU A 125 3.60 -6.35 -18.65
N VAL A 126 3.23 -5.13 -19.02
CA VAL A 126 2.21 -4.35 -18.29
C VAL A 126 0.76 -4.61 -18.75
N GLU A 127 0.57 -5.33 -19.85
CA GLU A 127 -0.76 -5.68 -20.36
C GLU A 127 -1.05 -7.18 -20.19
N PRO A 128 -2.29 -7.54 -19.81
CA PRO A 128 -2.71 -8.94 -19.75
C PRO A 128 -2.82 -9.52 -21.17
N THR A 129 -2.66 -10.83 -21.30
CA THR A 129 -2.91 -11.55 -22.57
C THR A 129 -4.38 -11.48 -23.02
N SER A 130 -5.30 -11.09 -22.13
CA SER A 130 -6.71 -10.88 -22.44
C SER A 130 -7.32 -9.79 -21.55
N TRP A 131 -7.68 -8.65 -22.15
CA TRP A 131 -8.42 -7.59 -21.46
C TRP A 131 -9.77 -8.07 -20.93
N ALA A 132 -10.51 -8.87 -21.71
CA ALA A 132 -11.78 -9.45 -21.26
C ALA A 132 -11.60 -10.33 -20.01
N GLY A 133 -10.54 -11.13 -19.96
CA GLY A 133 -10.20 -11.95 -18.79
C GLY A 133 -9.84 -11.10 -17.56
N TRP A 134 -9.07 -10.02 -17.77
CA TRP A 134 -8.70 -9.07 -16.72
C TRP A 134 -9.92 -8.34 -16.14
N GLU A 135 -10.75 -7.76 -17.01
CA GLU A 135 -11.95 -7.06 -16.62
C GLU A 135 -12.94 -7.97 -15.88
N GLU A 136 -13.09 -9.22 -16.32
CA GLU A 136 -13.97 -10.19 -15.67
C GLU A 136 -13.45 -10.58 -14.28
N LEU A 137 -12.13 -10.73 -14.11
CA LEU A 137 -11.53 -10.96 -12.80
C LEU A 137 -11.78 -9.79 -11.85
N VAL A 138 -11.48 -8.56 -12.28
CA VAL A 138 -11.69 -7.35 -11.47
C VAL A 138 -13.17 -7.18 -11.13
N PHE A 139 -14.05 -7.35 -12.10
CA PHE A 139 -15.51 -7.30 -11.90
C PHE A 139 -15.95 -8.29 -10.82
N ARG A 140 -15.47 -9.54 -10.86
CA ARG A 140 -15.82 -10.57 -9.87
C ARG A 140 -15.30 -10.26 -8.47
N VAL A 141 -14.06 -9.77 -8.35
CA VAL A 141 -13.48 -9.34 -7.07
C VAL A 141 -14.37 -8.26 -6.45
N VAL A 142 -14.65 -7.18 -7.19
CA VAL A 142 -15.43 -6.05 -6.67
C VAL A 142 -16.87 -6.48 -6.38
N ARG A 143 -17.51 -7.23 -7.27
CA ARG A 143 -18.88 -7.72 -7.10
C ARG A 143 -19.01 -8.60 -5.87
N ARG A 144 -18.05 -9.51 -5.64
CA ARG A 144 -18.02 -10.37 -4.45
C ARG A 144 -18.05 -9.54 -3.17
N TYR A 145 -17.18 -8.54 -3.05
CA TYR A 145 -17.09 -7.76 -1.81
C TYR A 145 -18.17 -6.70 -1.66
N LYS A 146 -18.79 -6.29 -2.77
CA LYS A 146 -20.06 -5.55 -2.74
C LYS A 146 -21.20 -6.41 -2.16
N GLU A 147 -21.30 -7.68 -2.55
CA GLU A 147 -22.38 -8.59 -2.16
C GLU A 147 -22.17 -9.19 -0.76
N ARG A 148 -20.92 -9.49 -0.37
CA ARG A 148 -20.59 -10.12 0.91
C ARG A 148 -20.71 -9.16 2.08
N GLY A 149 -20.35 -7.89 1.88
CA GLY A 149 -20.23 -6.89 2.94
C GLY A 149 -19.16 -7.26 4.00
N PRO A 150 -18.86 -6.36 4.95
CA PRO A 150 -19.14 -4.93 4.97
C PRO A 150 -18.63 -4.19 3.72
N ARG A 151 -19.22 -3.01 3.43
CA ARG A 151 -18.97 -2.29 2.19
C ARG A 151 -17.50 -1.82 2.09
N ILE A 152 -16.90 -2.04 0.93
CA ILE A 152 -15.63 -1.43 0.50
C ILE A 152 -15.96 -0.25 -0.43
N ARG A 153 -15.57 0.98 -0.06
CA ARG A 153 -15.83 2.17 -0.89
C ARG A 153 -14.70 2.53 -1.83
N TYR A 154 -13.46 2.27 -1.44
CA TYR A 154 -12.28 2.77 -2.15
C TYR A 154 -11.52 1.63 -2.78
N TRP A 155 -11.14 1.80 -4.03
CA TRP A 155 -10.33 0.87 -4.80
C TRP A 155 -9.21 1.66 -5.46
N GLU A 156 -7.98 1.22 -5.27
CA GLU A 156 -6.83 1.84 -5.91
C GLU A 156 -6.32 0.93 -7.02
N ILE A 157 -5.93 1.55 -8.14
CA ILE A 157 -5.38 0.85 -9.29
C ILE A 157 -3.86 1.02 -9.23
N THR A 158 -3.18 -0.07 -8.89
CA THR A 158 -1.70 -0.17 -8.80
C THR A 158 -1.06 0.64 -7.68
N ASN A 159 0.21 0.37 -7.39
CA ASN A 159 1.06 1.13 -6.48
C ASN A 159 2.31 1.57 -7.25
N GLU A 160 2.66 2.86 -7.25
CA GLU A 160 3.95 3.37 -7.78
C GLU A 160 4.37 2.71 -9.12
N GLY A 161 3.43 2.54 -10.06
CA GLY A 161 3.62 1.64 -11.19
C GLY A 161 4.71 2.04 -12.19
N ASP A 162 5.30 3.22 -12.05
CA ASP A 162 6.44 3.73 -12.80
C ASP A 162 7.79 3.47 -12.10
N ILE A 163 7.77 3.05 -10.83
CA ILE A 163 8.99 2.86 -10.04
C ILE A 163 9.74 1.59 -10.47
N ARG A 164 10.99 1.79 -10.92
CA ARG A 164 11.85 0.68 -11.39
C ARG A 164 12.60 -0.06 -10.29
N SER A 165 12.49 0.41 -9.04
CA SER A 165 13.23 -0.15 -7.90
C SER A 165 12.59 -1.42 -7.31
N GLY A 166 11.40 -1.83 -7.78
CA GLY A 166 10.77 -3.08 -7.38
C GLY A 166 10.04 -3.07 -6.02
N GLY A 167 9.48 -1.91 -5.61
CA GLY A 167 8.82 -1.67 -4.31
C GLY A 167 7.50 -2.41 -4.05
N GLY A 168 7.35 -3.65 -4.53
CA GLY A 168 6.11 -4.42 -4.38
C GLY A 168 5.07 -4.16 -5.46
N THR A 169 5.41 -3.43 -6.52
CA THR A 169 4.57 -3.28 -7.70
C THR A 169 5.11 -4.17 -8.83
N PRO A 170 4.28 -4.99 -9.48
CA PRO A 170 4.75 -5.86 -10.55
C PRO A 170 4.71 -5.14 -11.92
N TYR A 171 4.80 -3.81 -11.98
CA TYR A 171 4.64 -3.05 -13.24
C TYR A 171 5.75 -2.02 -13.45
N HIS A 172 6.13 -1.79 -14.70
CA HIS A 172 6.90 -0.63 -15.17
C HIS A 172 6.08 0.12 -16.24
N PHE A 173 5.03 0.80 -15.83
CA PHE A 173 4.18 1.53 -16.75
C PHE A 173 4.89 2.73 -17.36
N THR A 174 4.56 2.99 -18.61
CA THR A 174 4.63 4.32 -19.22
C THR A 174 3.30 5.05 -19.00
N PRO A 175 3.22 6.37 -19.19
CA PRO A 175 1.94 7.09 -19.12
C PRO A 175 0.86 6.48 -20.02
N GLU A 176 1.20 6.07 -21.24
CA GLU A 176 0.27 5.52 -22.22
C GLU A 176 -0.28 4.14 -21.80
N SER A 177 0.61 3.26 -21.35
CA SER A 177 0.23 1.92 -20.89
C SER A 177 -0.56 1.98 -19.59
N TYR A 178 -0.22 2.90 -18.68
CA TYR A 178 -0.98 3.11 -17.45
C TYR A 178 -2.40 3.61 -17.73
N VAL A 179 -2.57 4.62 -18.58
CA VAL A 179 -3.91 5.17 -18.90
C VAL A 179 -4.83 4.08 -19.47
N ARG A 180 -4.30 3.23 -20.35
CA ARG A 180 -5.05 2.08 -20.89
C ARG A 180 -5.42 1.09 -19.80
N PHE A 181 -4.46 0.66 -18.99
CA PHE A 181 -4.69 -0.28 -17.89
C PHE A 181 -5.68 0.26 -16.85
N TYR A 182 -5.52 1.53 -16.48
CA TYR A 182 -6.42 2.25 -15.59
C TYR A 182 -7.83 2.24 -16.13
N LYS A 183 -8.04 2.59 -17.41
CA LYS A 183 -9.37 2.61 -18.02
C LYS A 183 -10.07 1.25 -17.93
N HIS A 184 -9.42 0.18 -18.37
CA HIS A 184 -10.02 -1.18 -18.31
C HIS A 184 -10.34 -1.59 -16.86
N THR A 185 -9.44 -1.29 -15.93
CA THR A 185 -9.62 -1.66 -14.51
C THR A 185 -10.72 -0.84 -13.85
N ALA A 186 -10.74 0.47 -14.05
CA ALA A 186 -11.77 1.38 -13.52
C ALA A 186 -13.16 1.06 -14.09
N ASP A 187 -13.26 0.83 -15.39
CA ASP A 187 -14.53 0.47 -16.05
C ASP A 187 -15.08 -0.85 -15.48
N ALA A 188 -14.22 -1.85 -15.22
CA ALA A 188 -14.62 -3.10 -14.58
C ALA A 188 -15.07 -2.93 -13.12
N ILE A 189 -14.38 -2.10 -12.33
CA ILE A 189 -14.76 -1.78 -10.95
C ILE A 189 -16.13 -1.11 -10.93
N LEU A 190 -16.33 -0.07 -11.74
CA LEU A 190 -17.57 0.71 -11.78
C LEU A 190 -18.73 -0.09 -12.38
N ARG A 191 -18.46 -1.04 -13.28
CA ARG A 191 -19.46 -1.99 -13.78
C ARG A 191 -19.95 -2.92 -12.66
N ALA A 192 -19.10 -3.31 -11.71
CA ALA A 192 -19.47 -4.13 -10.56
C ALA A 192 -20.17 -3.32 -9.46
N ASP A 193 -19.60 -2.17 -9.09
CA ASP A 193 -20.18 -1.23 -8.13
C ASP A 193 -20.11 0.22 -8.66
N PRO A 194 -21.22 0.76 -9.21
CA PRO A 194 -21.29 2.15 -9.66
C PRO A 194 -21.10 3.18 -8.53
N ARG A 195 -21.09 2.77 -7.27
CA ARG A 195 -20.87 3.64 -6.11
C ARG A 195 -19.44 3.54 -5.56
N ALA A 196 -18.57 2.71 -6.16
CA ALA A 196 -17.17 2.64 -5.80
C ALA A 196 -16.46 3.98 -6.09
N ARG A 197 -15.39 4.24 -5.36
CA ARG A 197 -14.45 5.34 -5.58
C ARG A 197 -13.14 4.75 -6.06
N VAL A 198 -12.72 5.15 -7.24
CA VAL A 198 -11.53 4.73 -7.99
C VAL A 198 -10.73 5.96 -8.38
#